data_AF-A0A0C3P6K3-F1
#
_entry.id   AF-A0A0C3P6K3-F1
#
_cell.length_a   1.000
_cell.length_b   1.000
_cell.length_c   1.000
_cell.angle_alpha   90.00
_cell.angle_beta   90.00
_cell.angle_gamma   90.00
#
_symmetry.space_group_name_H-M   'P 1'
#
loop_
_entity.id
_entity.type
_entity.pdbx_description
1 polymer ?
#
loop_
_entity_poly.entity_id
_entity_poly.type
_entity_poly.pdbx_seq_one_letter_code
_entity_poly.pdbx_strand_id
1 'polypeptide(L)'
;MFRASQWKRVLGVRPGGSYHHVPSSPLLRLRNINPSLKTRMASFLAERYLADKAPPICRVEVAKAFDQLTPREKLYAHYIGQACWAGGRVVQGQWTPQAHTLYDLLVLTFSANGKLADLEALKQRSGVSEQDFDDALQYSAQVLHNLVNYKSFGFTKFVPRVPVGEFAKIIAASTNAANAVPLWETASGPHRCVVFSSAHSC
;
A
#
# COMPACT_ATOMS: atom_id res chain seq x y z
N MET A 1 -18.96 21.99 9.62
CA MET A 1 -19.33 21.91 11.05
C MET A 1 -20.83 21.64 11.12
N PHE A 2 -21.24 20.37 11.19
CA PHE A 2 -22.66 19.98 11.20
C PHE A 2 -23.04 19.46 12.60
N ARG A 3 -24.11 20.02 13.18
CA ARG A 3 -24.55 19.80 14.57
C ARG A 3 -25.37 18.51 14.74
N ALA A 4 -25.11 17.81 15.84
CA ALA A 4 -25.58 16.47 16.20
C ALA A 4 -27.03 16.37 16.74
N SER A 5 -27.96 17.27 16.38
CA SER A 5 -29.27 17.34 17.03
C SER A 5 -30.42 16.58 16.33
N GLN A 6 -30.19 15.90 15.22
CA GLN A 6 -31.29 15.26 14.45
C GLN A 6 -31.46 13.74 14.62
N TRP A 7 -30.65 13.05 15.43
CA TRP A 7 -30.74 11.58 15.54
C TRP A 7 -31.58 11.03 16.71
N LYS A 8 -32.30 11.88 17.47
CA LYS A 8 -33.08 11.41 18.64
C LYS A 8 -34.50 10.89 18.32
N ARG A 9 -34.91 10.81 17.06
CA ARG A 9 -36.29 10.40 16.69
C ARG A 9 -36.44 8.98 16.12
N VAL A 10 -35.34 8.22 15.98
CA VAL A 10 -35.35 6.88 15.34
C VAL A 10 -35.28 5.72 16.36
N LEU A 11 -35.01 5.97 17.65
CA LEU A 11 -34.68 4.89 18.60
C LEU A 11 -35.72 4.58 19.69
N GLY A 12 -36.97 5.04 19.58
CA GLY A 12 -38.10 4.42 20.33
C GLY A 12 -37.86 4.06 21.81
N VAL A 13 -37.16 4.89 22.58
CA VAL A 13 -36.87 4.59 24.00
C VAL A 13 -37.95 5.21 24.88
N ARG A 14 -38.75 4.39 25.56
CA ARG A 14 -39.55 4.80 26.74
C ARG A 14 -38.70 4.65 28.01
N PRO A 15 -38.79 5.56 28.99
CA PRO A 15 -38.06 5.43 30.24
C PRO A 15 -38.86 4.57 31.24
N GLY A 16 -38.23 3.53 31.79
CA GLY A 16 -38.75 2.75 32.91
C GLY A 16 -38.84 1.25 32.62
N GLY A 17 -37.88 0.48 33.13
CA GLY A 17 -37.90 -0.98 33.10
C GLY A 17 -36.66 -1.57 33.76
N SER A 18 -36.86 -2.29 34.85
CA SER A 18 -35.85 -2.88 35.73
C SER A 18 -34.91 -3.87 35.04
N TYR A 19 -33.66 -3.91 35.50
CA TYR A 19 -32.62 -4.84 35.03
C TYR A 19 -33.00 -6.29 35.32
N HIS A 20 -33.36 -7.05 34.26
CA HIS A 20 -33.31 -8.50 34.30
C HIS A 20 -31.93 -8.97 33.84
N HIS A 21 -31.33 -9.84 34.64
CA HIS A 21 -30.03 -10.46 34.44
C HIS A 21 -29.98 -11.17 33.08
N VAL A 22 -29.20 -10.63 32.14
CA VAL A 22 -28.89 -11.33 30.89
C VAL A 22 -27.88 -12.44 31.23
N PRO A 23 -28.10 -13.70 30.80
CA PRO A 23 -27.11 -14.75 30.98
C PRO A 23 -25.88 -14.37 30.14
N SER A 24 -24.71 -14.41 30.77
CA SER A 24 -23.42 -14.19 30.13
C SER A 24 -23.28 -15.10 28.90
N SER A 25 -23.32 -14.49 27.71
CA SER A 25 -23.02 -15.17 26.45
C SER A 25 -21.56 -15.66 26.44
N PRO A 26 -21.28 -16.80 25.79
CA PRO A 26 -20.14 -17.67 26.06
C PRO A 26 -18.84 -17.16 25.41
N LEU A 27 -18.31 -16.04 25.88
CA LEU A 27 -17.03 -15.49 25.43
C LEU A 27 -15.86 -15.94 26.29
N LEU A 28 -15.71 -17.25 26.56
CA LEU A 28 -14.52 -17.78 27.22
C LEU A 28 -14.33 -19.27 26.90
N ARG A 29 -13.90 -19.59 25.68
CA ARG A 29 -13.21 -20.87 25.43
C ARG A 29 -12.19 -20.81 24.28
N LEU A 30 -11.25 -19.87 24.35
CA LEU A 30 -10.00 -19.93 23.55
C LEU A 30 -8.76 -20.10 24.44
N ARG A 31 -8.90 -20.73 25.62
CA ARG A 31 -7.75 -20.98 26.51
C ARG A 31 -6.89 -22.17 26.09
N ASN A 32 -7.37 -23.05 25.20
CA ASN A 32 -6.63 -24.25 24.75
C ASN A 32 -6.52 -24.37 23.22
N ILE A 33 -6.17 -23.28 22.51
CA ILE A 33 -5.65 -23.45 21.15
C ILE A 33 -4.19 -23.89 21.28
N ASN A 34 -3.86 -25.05 20.71
CA ASN A 34 -2.49 -25.57 20.62
C ASN A 34 -1.53 -24.45 20.16
N PRO A 35 -0.39 -24.23 20.83
CA PRO A 35 0.60 -23.23 20.43
C PRO A 35 0.97 -23.30 18.95
N SER A 36 1.05 -24.50 18.36
CA SER A 36 1.33 -24.63 16.93
C SER A 36 0.20 -24.10 16.05
N LEU A 37 -1.07 -24.33 16.42
CA LEU A 37 -2.24 -23.78 15.72
C LEU A 37 -2.34 -22.25 15.89
N LYS A 38 -1.99 -21.70 17.06
CA LYS A 38 -1.89 -20.24 17.26
C LYS A 38 -0.82 -19.64 16.37
N THR A 39 0.37 -20.24 16.33
CA THR A 39 1.49 -19.77 15.48
C THR A 39 1.15 -19.88 14.00
N ARG A 40 0.51 -20.98 13.57
CA ARG A 40 0.12 -21.18 12.17
C ARG A 40 -0.96 -20.19 11.73
N MET A 41 -1.93 -19.90 12.60
CA MET A 41 -2.94 -18.88 12.37
C MET A 41 -2.33 -17.47 12.34
N ALA A 42 -1.41 -17.15 13.27
CA ALA A 42 -0.70 -15.87 13.27
C ALA A 42 0.15 -15.68 12.01
N SER A 43 0.85 -16.73 11.55
CA SER A 43 1.61 -16.74 10.29
C SER A 43 0.69 -16.54 9.08
N PHE A 44 -0.43 -17.24 9.01
CA PHE A 44 -1.42 -17.04 7.93
C PHE A 44 -2.02 -15.63 7.94
N LEU A 45 -2.31 -15.08 9.11
CA LEU A 45 -2.81 -13.71 9.26
C LEU A 45 -1.75 -12.65 8.98
N ALA A 46 -0.46 -12.96 9.13
CA ALA A 46 0.63 -12.07 8.73
C ALA A 46 0.83 -12.10 7.20
N GLU A 47 0.70 -13.27 6.58
CA GLU A 47 0.89 -13.46 5.14
C GLU A 47 -0.04 -12.57 4.30
N ARG A 48 -1.28 -12.37 4.73
CA ARG A 48 -2.27 -11.52 4.03
C ARG A 48 -1.88 -10.03 3.97
N TYR A 49 -0.97 -9.61 4.85
CA TYR A 49 -0.45 -8.25 4.89
C TYR A 49 0.90 -8.13 4.19
N LEU A 50 1.41 -9.19 3.57
CA LEU A 50 2.60 -9.11 2.74
C LEU A 50 2.21 -8.78 1.30
N ALA A 51 3.11 -8.11 0.59
CA ALA A 51 3.02 -7.96 -0.86
C ALA A 51 2.89 -9.34 -1.51
N ASP A 52 2.14 -9.43 -2.60
CA ASP A 52 2.01 -10.68 -3.35
C ASP A 52 3.36 -10.99 -4.04
N LYS A 53 3.81 -12.25 -4.04
CA LYS A 53 5.15 -12.61 -4.57
C LYS A 53 5.27 -12.46 -6.08
N ALA A 54 4.19 -12.76 -6.78
CA ALA A 54 4.14 -12.73 -8.24
C ALA A 54 2.71 -12.46 -8.70
N PRO A 55 2.19 -11.24 -8.51
CA PRO A 55 0.87 -10.89 -9.01
C PRO A 55 0.87 -10.99 -10.55
N PRO A 56 -0.23 -11.44 -11.17
CA PRO A 56 -0.32 -11.52 -12.62
C PRO A 56 -0.22 -10.12 -13.24
N ILE A 57 0.67 -9.96 -14.22
CA ILE A 57 0.82 -8.72 -14.98
C ILE A 57 0.08 -8.88 -16.30
N CYS A 58 -0.98 -8.09 -16.49
CA CYS A 58 -1.79 -8.10 -17.70
C CYS A 58 -1.56 -6.82 -18.50
N ARG A 59 -1.10 -6.95 -19.75
CA ARG A 59 -0.96 -5.82 -20.66
C ARG A 59 -2.31 -5.43 -21.25
N VAL A 60 -2.58 -4.14 -21.33
CA VAL A 60 -3.76 -3.62 -22.05
C VAL A 60 -3.43 -3.57 -23.55
N GLU A 61 -4.10 -4.40 -24.34
CA GLU A 61 -3.95 -4.45 -25.81
C GLU A 61 -4.71 -3.30 -26.49
N VAL A 62 -4.16 -2.08 -26.42
CA VAL A 62 -4.82 -0.87 -26.94
C VAL A 62 -4.31 -0.42 -28.31
N ALA A 63 -3.13 -0.88 -28.75
CA ALA A 63 -2.46 -0.38 -29.96
C ALA A 63 -3.36 -0.41 -31.21
N LYS A 64 -3.97 -1.56 -31.51
CA LYS A 64 -4.84 -1.73 -32.67
C LYS A 64 -6.03 -0.77 -32.68
N ALA A 65 -6.65 -0.52 -31.52
CA ALA A 65 -7.77 0.40 -31.39
C ALA A 65 -7.30 1.86 -31.50
N PHE A 66 -6.17 2.18 -30.86
CA PHE A 66 -5.58 3.51 -30.90
C PHE A 66 -5.13 3.90 -32.32
N ASP A 67 -4.62 2.96 -33.11
CA ASP A 67 -4.15 3.22 -34.47
C ASP A 67 -5.27 3.62 -35.43
N GLN A 68 -6.50 3.17 -35.17
CA GLN A 68 -7.69 3.53 -35.96
C GLN A 68 -8.18 4.96 -35.71
N LEU A 69 -7.71 5.62 -34.66
CA LEU A 69 -8.09 6.98 -34.32
C LEU A 69 -7.51 7.99 -35.32
N THR A 70 -8.29 9.00 -35.67
CA THR A 70 -7.82 10.18 -36.39
C THR A 70 -6.80 10.96 -35.55
N PRO A 71 -5.96 11.83 -36.15
CA PRO A 71 -5.02 12.67 -35.40
C PRO A 71 -5.70 13.51 -34.30
N ARG A 72 -6.92 14.01 -34.56
CA ARG A 72 -7.70 14.80 -33.59
C ARG A 72 -8.17 13.95 -32.40
N GLU A 73 -8.65 12.74 -32.66
CA GLU A 73 -9.08 11.82 -31.60
C GLU A 73 -7.91 11.33 -30.74
N LYS A 74 -6.73 11.10 -31.35
CA LYS A 74 -5.50 10.80 -30.60
C LYS A 74 -5.12 11.95 -29.66
N LEU A 75 -5.19 13.20 -30.12
CA LEU A 75 -4.94 14.37 -29.29
C LEU A 75 -5.98 14.51 -28.16
N TYR A 76 -7.26 14.29 -28.46
CA TYR A 76 -8.32 14.28 -27.46
C TYR A 76 -8.06 13.22 -26.38
N ALA A 77 -7.78 11.98 -26.79
CA ALA A 77 -7.46 10.89 -25.88
C ALA A 77 -6.20 11.17 -25.04
N HIS A 78 -5.18 11.80 -25.64
CA HIS A 78 -3.97 12.23 -24.93
C HIS A 78 -4.29 13.20 -23.80
N TYR A 79 -5.00 14.29 -24.08
CA TYR A 79 -5.29 15.31 -23.06
C TYR A 79 -6.27 14.83 -21.99
N ILE A 80 -7.27 14.02 -22.35
CA ILE A 80 -8.13 13.36 -21.36
C ILE A 80 -7.30 12.41 -20.49
N GLY A 81 -6.40 11.62 -21.08
CA GLY A 81 -5.49 10.74 -20.33
C GLY A 81 -4.60 11.51 -19.35
N GLN A 82 -4.02 12.63 -19.77
CA GLN A 82 -3.26 13.52 -18.88
C GLN A 82 -4.11 14.06 -17.74
N ALA A 83 -5.34 14.51 -18.03
CA ALA A 83 -6.26 15.01 -17.01
C ALA A 83 -6.65 13.93 -15.98
N CYS A 84 -6.90 12.70 -16.43
CA CYS A 84 -7.17 11.56 -15.54
C CYS A 84 -5.98 11.29 -14.60
N TRP A 85 -4.76 11.25 -15.13
CA TRP A 85 -3.55 10.99 -14.33
C TRP A 85 -3.15 12.15 -13.42
N ALA A 86 -3.47 13.40 -13.78
CA ALA A 86 -3.29 14.55 -12.89
C ALA A 86 -4.07 14.40 -11.57
N GLY A 87 -5.20 13.68 -11.59
CA GLY A 87 -5.97 13.31 -10.39
C GLY A 87 -5.31 12.25 -9.51
N GLY A 88 -4.22 11.60 -9.93
CA GLY A 88 -3.57 10.53 -9.16
C GLY A 88 -3.10 10.98 -7.78
N ARG A 89 -2.61 12.22 -7.66
CA ARG A 89 -2.25 12.81 -6.35
C ARG A 89 -3.45 13.01 -5.43
N VAL A 90 -4.63 13.30 -5.99
CA VAL A 90 -5.86 13.41 -5.20
C VAL A 90 -6.22 12.05 -4.61
N VAL A 91 -6.16 10.98 -5.40
CA VAL A 91 -6.37 9.61 -4.90
C VAL A 91 -5.41 9.32 -3.76
N GLN A 92 -4.11 9.53 -3.95
CA GLN A 92 -3.11 9.30 -2.91
C GLN A 92 -3.45 10.05 -1.60
N GLY A 93 -3.82 11.33 -1.69
CA GLY A 93 -4.18 12.16 -0.54
C GLY A 93 -5.48 11.75 0.16
N GLN A 94 -6.38 11.05 -0.52
CA GLN A 94 -7.61 10.51 0.07
C GLN A 94 -7.38 9.22 0.87
N TRP A 95 -6.30 8.48 0.58
CA TRP A 95 -6.05 7.17 1.19
C TRP A 95 -5.25 7.26 2.49
N THR A 96 -4.03 7.80 2.43
CA THR A 96 -3.18 7.93 3.61
C THR A 96 -2.33 9.20 3.56
N PRO A 97 -1.97 9.80 4.70
CA PRO A 97 -1.09 10.97 4.74
C PRO A 97 0.30 10.72 4.12
N GLN A 98 0.72 9.45 4.03
CA GLN A 98 2.06 9.07 3.59
C GLN A 98 2.13 8.59 2.14
N ALA A 99 0.99 8.47 1.44
CA ALA A 99 0.94 7.93 0.09
C ALA A 99 1.79 8.73 -0.91
N HIS A 100 1.79 10.07 -0.81
CA HIS A 100 2.64 10.94 -1.64
C HIS A 100 4.12 10.65 -1.44
N THR A 101 4.59 10.67 -0.18
CA THR A 101 5.98 10.41 0.19
C THR A 101 6.44 9.03 -0.25
N LEU A 102 5.61 8.00 -0.04
CA LEU A 102 5.93 6.63 -0.44
C LEU A 102 6.04 6.50 -1.96
N TYR A 103 5.10 7.09 -2.71
CA TYR A 103 5.15 7.06 -4.17
C TYR A 103 6.42 7.73 -4.70
N ASP A 104 6.77 8.90 -4.15
CA ASP A 104 7.94 9.67 -4.56
C ASP A 104 9.25 8.94 -4.22
N LEU A 105 9.33 8.33 -3.04
CA LEU A 105 10.45 7.48 -2.65
C LEU A 105 10.69 6.36 -3.68
N LEU A 106 9.63 5.64 -4.09
CA LEU A 106 9.75 4.52 -5.02
C LEU A 106 10.15 5.00 -6.42
N VAL A 107 9.54 6.08 -6.91
CA VAL A 107 9.92 6.67 -8.21
C VAL A 107 11.37 7.13 -8.20
N LEU A 108 11.82 7.82 -7.14
CA LEU A 108 13.21 8.26 -7.03
C LEU A 108 14.19 7.07 -6.95
N THR A 109 13.82 6.02 -6.23
CA THR A 109 14.67 4.83 -6.05
C THR A 109 14.92 4.10 -7.36
N PHE A 110 13.88 3.94 -8.20
CA PHE A 110 13.94 3.15 -9.43
C PHE A 110 14.02 3.98 -10.71
N SER A 111 14.31 5.28 -10.62
CA SER A 111 14.52 6.14 -11.80
C SER A 111 15.90 6.78 -11.82
N ALA A 112 16.34 7.16 -13.02
CA ALA A 112 17.51 7.98 -13.25
C ALA A 112 17.20 8.97 -14.38
N ASN A 113 17.38 10.26 -14.13
CA ASN A 113 17.16 11.33 -15.12
C ASN A 113 15.78 11.28 -15.80
N GLY A 114 14.73 10.98 -15.04
CA GLY A 114 13.35 10.90 -15.54
C GLY A 114 13.02 9.63 -16.35
N LYS A 115 13.91 8.64 -16.36
CA LYS A 115 13.72 7.34 -17.01
C LYS A 115 13.87 6.20 -16.00
N LEU A 116 13.49 4.98 -16.39
CA LEU A 116 13.77 3.79 -15.58
C LEU A 116 15.28 3.66 -15.35
N ALA A 117 15.69 3.43 -14.11
CA ALA A 117 17.09 3.18 -13.78
C ALA A 117 17.57 1.84 -14.35
N ASP A 118 18.88 1.68 -14.53
CA ASP A 118 19.48 0.37 -14.75
C ASP A 118 19.33 -0.46 -13.46
N LEU A 119 18.35 -1.37 -13.48
CA LEU A 119 17.98 -2.18 -12.32
C LEU A 119 19.06 -3.20 -11.96
N GLU A 120 19.78 -3.73 -12.94
CA GLU A 120 20.85 -4.70 -12.69
C GLU A 120 22.05 -4.00 -12.04
N ALA A 121 22.44 -2.84 -12.56
CA ALA A 121 23.47 -2.03 -11.93
C ALA A 121 23.06 -1.55 -10.53
N LEU A 122 21.79 -1.20 -10.32
CA LEU A 122 21.27 -0.83 -9.00
C LEU A 122 21.37 -1.99 -8.00
N LYS A 123 20.95 -3.19 -8.39
CA LYS A 123 21.06 -4.42 -7.58
C LYS A 123 22.52 -4.70 -7.21
N GLN A 124 23.44 -4.61 -8.18
CA GLN A 124 24.87 -4.82 -7.93
C GLN A 124 25.45 -3.81 -6.94
N ARG A 125 25.08 -2.53 -7.07
CA ARG A 125 25.55 -1.48 -6.14
C ARG A 125 24.96 -1.62 -4.74
N SER A 126 23.71 -2.08 -4.61
CA SER A 126 23.08 -2.26 -3.30
C SER A 126 23.61 -3.48 -2.54
N GLY A 127 24.15 -4.47 -3.25
CA GLY A 127 24.74 -5.68 -2.67
C GLY A 127 23.72 -6.60 -1.99
N VAL A 128 22.44 -6.43 -2.30
CA VAL A 128 21.35 -7.26 -1.77
C VAL A 128 21.24 -8.57 -2.55
N SER A 129 20.56 -9.56 -1.97
CA SER A 129 20.29 -10.82 -2.67
C SER A 129 19.33 -10.62 -3.85
N GLU A 130 19.34 -11.55 -4.81
CA GLU A 130 18.39 -11.54 -5.92
C GLU A 130 16.94 -11.58 -5.44
N GLN A 131 16.66 -12.41 -4.43
CA GLN A 131 15.33 -12.54 -3.85
C GLN A 131 14.87 -11.26 -3.15
N ASP A 132 15.76 -10.62 -2.38
CA ASP A 132 15.43 -9.35 -1.69
C ASP A 132 15.19 -8.21 -2.67
N PHE A 133 15.95 -8.18 -3.77
CA PHE A 133 15.73 -7.20 -4.83
C PHE A 133 14.40 -7.43 -5.55
N ASP A 134 14.08 -8.68 -5.89
CA ASP A 134 12.78 -9.03 -6.50
C ASP A 134 11.63 -8.69 -5.55
N ASP A 135 11.71 -9.06 -4.27
CA ASP A 135 10.68 -8.73 -3.27
C ASP A 135 10.47 -7.20 -3.13
N ALA A 136 11.54 -6.40 -3.26
CA ALA A 136 11.44 -4.94 -3.30
C ALA A 136 10.75 -4.45 -4.58
N LEU A 137 11.05 -5.04 -5.75
CA LEU A 137 10.38 -4.73 -7.01
C LEU A 137 8.89 -5.09 -6.98
N GLN A 138 8.53 -6.27 -6.45
CA GLN A 138 7.16 -6.73 -6.32
C GLN A 138 6.33 -5.79 -5.44
N TYR A 139 6.87 -5.41 -4.28
CA TYR A 139 6.23 -4.41 -3.42
C TYR A 139 6.04 -3.09 -4.16
N SER A 140 7.09 -2.60 -4.81
CA SER A 140 7.09 -1.31 -5.49
C SER A 140 6.06 -1.27 -6.62
N ALA A 141 6.02 -2.32 -7.46
CA ALA A 141 5.04 -2.46 -8.52
C ALA A 141 3.60 -2.45 -7.98
N GLN A 142 3.34 -3.14 -6.88
CA GLN A 142 2.01 -3.18 -6.25
C GLN A 142 1.60 -1.83 -5.67
N VAL A 143 2.51 -1.09 -5.03
CA VAL A 143 2.24 0.26 -4.52
C VAL A 143 1.97 1.22 -5.67
N LEU A 144 2.79 1.20 -6.72
CA LEU A 144 2.61 2.07 -7.88
C LEU A 144 1.30 1.77 -8.62
N HIS A 145 0.90 0.50 -8.70
CA HIS A 145 -0.37 0.08 -9.29
C HIS A 145 -1.59 0.54 -8.48
N ASN A 146 -1.57 0.37 -7.15
CA ASN A 146 -2.66 0.78 -6.27
C ASN A 146 -2.61 2.28 -5.91
N LEU A 147 -1.55 2.99 -6.32
CA LEU A 147 -1.18 4.35 -5.92
C LEU A 147 -0.86 4.52 -4.43
N VAL A 148 -0.98 3.47 -3.60
CA VAL A 148 -0.75 3.47 -2.15
C VAL A 148 -0.43 2.03 -1.68
N ASN A 149 0.09 1.86 -0.46
CA ASN A 149 0.36 0.54 0.14
C ASN A 149 -0.86 -0.13 0.78
N TYR A 150 -2.04 0.06 0.19
CA TYR A 150 -3.27 -0.64 0.52
C TYR A 150 -3.85 -1.24 -0.74
N LYS A 151 -4.32 -2.48 -0.66
CA LYS A 151 -4.98 -3.15 -1.79
C LYS A 151 -6.30 -2.44 -2.06
N SER A 152 -6.46 -1.92 -3.28
CA SER A 152 -7.71 -1.31 -3.75
C SER A 152 -8.89 -2.27 -3.64
N PHE A 153 -8.65 -3.56 -3.92
CA PHE A 153 -9.58 -4.64 -3.63
C PHE A 153 -9.28 -5.26 -2.26
N GLY A 154 -10.16 -5.00 -1.28
CA GLY A 154 -10.09 -5.60 0.05
C GLY A 154 -9.54 -4.69 1.16
N PHE A 155 -9.09 -3.48 0.83
CA PHE A 155 -8.70 -2.43 1.80
C PHE A 155 -7.71 -2.89 2.88
N THR A 156 -6.84 -3.82 2.51
CA THR A 156 -5.81 -4.36 3.39
C THR A 156 -4.49 -3.69 3.09
N LYS A 157 -3.82 -3.22 4.14
CA LYS A 157 -2.44 -2.76 4.03
C LYS A 157 -1.56 -3.92 3.57
N PHE A 158 -0.58 -3.64 2.73
CA PHE A 158 0.47 -4.61 2.44
C PHE A 158 1.85 -4.01 2.68
N VAL A 159 2.76 -4.83 3.18
CA VAL A 159 4.15 -4.47 3.51
C VAL A 159 5.10 -5.29 2.64
N PRO A 160 6.31 -4.78 2.34
CA PRO A 160 7.29 -5.52 1.56
C PRO A 160 7.72 -6.79 2.31
N ARG A 161 8.14 -7.80 1.53
CA ARG A 161 8.74 -9.04 2.05
C ARG A 161 10.23 -8.89 2.33
N VAL A 162 10.89 -8.04 1.54
CA VAL A 162 12.29 -7.68 1.73
C VAL A 162 12.50 -7.11 3.14
N PRO A 163 13.58 -7.47 3.86
CA PRO A 163 13.88 -6.86 5.15
C PRO A 163 14.12 -5.36 5.05
N VAL A 164 13.77 -4.61 6.11
CA VAL A 164 13.95 -3.14 6.19
C VAL A 164 15.37 -2.71 5.79
N GLY A 165 16.38 -3.40 6.33
CA GLY A 165 17.79 -3.08 6.09
C GLY A 165 18.20 -3.29 4.63
N GLU A 166 17.68 -4.33 3.98
CA GLU A 166 17.99 -4.61 2.57
C GLU A 166 17.30 -3.59 1.65
N PHE A 167 16.05 -3.20 1.94
CA PHE A 167 15.40 -2.13 1.19
C PHE A 167 16.16 -0.79 1.36
N ALA A 168 16.59 -0.46 2.58
CA ALA A 168 17.39 0.74 2.83
C ALA A 168 18.68 0.77 1.99
N LYS A 169 19.37 -0.37 1.80
CA LYS A 169 20.55 -0.47 0.92
C LYS A 169 20.18 -0.17 -0.54
N ILE A 170 19.06 -0.67 -1.04
CA ILE A 170 18.58 -0.38 -2.41
C ILE A 170 18.35 1.12 -2.59
N ILE A 171 17.68 1.76 -1.63
CA ILE A 171 17.39 3.21 -1.66
C ILE A 171 18.69 4.01 -1.65
N ALA A 172 19.62 3.66 -0.76
CA ALA A 172 20.92 4.33 -0.65
C ALA A 172 21.81 4.16 -1.89
N ALA A 173 21.66 3.06 -2.63
CA ALA A 173 22.38 2.80 -3.88
C ALA A 173 21.76 3.44 -5.13
N SER A 174 20.58 4.06 -5.00
CA SER A 174 19.88 4.72 -6.11
C SER A 174 20.63 5.96 -6.60
N THR A 175 20.50 6.27 -7.89
CA THR A 175 21.08 7.50 -8.47
C THR A 175 20.54 8.76 -7.80
N ASN A 176 19.31 8.70 -7.27
CA ASN A 176 18.65 9.80 -6.58
C ASN A 176 18.74 9.70 -5.05
N ALA A 177 19.72 8.98 -4.49
CA ALA A 177 19.83 8.73 -3.05
C ALA A 177 19.76 10.00 -2.19
N ALA A 178 20.35 11.11 -2.66
CA ALA A 178 20.30 12.41 -1.98
C ALA A 178 18.86 12.91 -1.70
N ASN A 179 17.91 12.55 -2.56
CA ASN A 179 16.49 12.90 -2.41
C ASN A 179 15.67 11.72 -1.86
N ALA A 180 16.02 10.48 -2.19
CA ALA A 180 15.28 9.30 -1.76
C ALA A 180 15.49 8.98 -0.27
N VAL A 181 16.72 9.10 0.24
CA VAL A 181 17.05 8.79 1.64
C VAL A 181 16.29 9.68 2.63
N PRO A 182 16.19 11.01 2.46
CA PRO A 182 15.37 11.83 3.35
C PRO A 182 13.88 11.42 3.39
N LEU A 183 13.32 11.01 2.25
CA LEU A 183 11.94 10.50 2.20
C LEU A 183 11.82 9.15 2.90
N TRP A 184 12.83 8.29 2.77
CA TRP A 184 12.91 7.03 3.51
C TRP A 184 12.94 7.26 5.01
N GLU A 185 13.77 8.18 5.51
CA GLU A 185 13.82 8.50 6.95
C GLU A 185 12.49 9.11 7.44
N THR A 186 11.85 9.96 6.63
CA THR A 186 10.53 10.52 6.96
C THR A 186 9.44 9.43 7.00
N ALA A 187 9.49 8.49 6.06
CA ALA A 187 8.58 7.33 6.01
C ALA A 187 8.92 6.27 7.09
N SER A 188 10.14 6.28 7.62
CA SER A 188 10.69 5.27 8.54
C SER A 188 10.91 5.77 9.97
N GLY A 189 10.53 7.02 10.28
CA GLY A 189 10.72 7.67 11.59
C GLY A 189 10.08 6.94 12.78
N PRO A 190 10.08 7.54 14.00
CA PRO A 190 9.82 6.86 15.28
C PRO A 190 8.54 6.03 15.34
N HIS A 191 7.55 6.35 14.51
CA HIS A 191 6.43 5.48 14.17
C HIS A 191 6.81 4.63 12.97
N ARG A 192 7.55 3.54 13.23
CA ARG A 192 8.26 2.63 12.28
C ARG A 192 7.36 1.85 11.32
N CYS A 193 6.24 2.46 10.94
CA CYS A 193 4.99 1.77 10.80
C CYS A 193 4.33 1.99 9.45
N VAL A 194 4.87 2.90 8.66
CA VAL A 194 4.27 3.31 7.39
C VAL A 194 4.52 2.25 6.34
N VAL A 195 5.77 1.82 6.16
CA VAL A 195 6.16 0.89 5.08
C VAL A 195 6.15 -0.58 5.55
N PHE A 196 6.69 -0.88 6.75
CA PHE A 196 6.95 -2.27 7.19
C PHE A 196 6.06 -2.79 8.31
N SER A 197 5.13 -1.99 8.83
CA SER A 197 4.24 -2.44 9.91
C SER A 197 2.82 -2.64 9.42
N SER A 198 2.25 -3.79 9.77
CA SER A 198 0.84 -4.08 9.56
C SER A 198 -0.02 -3.12 10.40
N ALA A 199 -1.26 -2.85 9.97
CA ALA A 199 -2.15 -1.88 10.61
C ALA A 199 -2.52 -2.17 12.09
N HIS A 200 -2.05 -3.29 12.66
CA HIS A 200 -2.27 -3.67 14.07
C HIS A 200 -1.03 -3.48 14.95
N SER A 201 0.06 -2.96 14.39
CA SER A 201 1.35 -2.78 15.08
C SER A 201 1.78 -1.30 15.13
N CYS A 202 0.86 -0.41 14.75
CA CYS A 202 0.64 0.92 15.29
C CYS A 202 -0.76 0.95 15.91
#